data_AF-A0A5Z8T145-F1
#
_entry.id   AF-A0A5Z8T145-F1
#
_cell.length_a   1.000
_cell.length_b   1.000
_cell.length_c   1.000
_cell.angle_alpha   90.00
_cell.angle_beta   90.00
_cell.angle_gamma   90.00
#
_symmetry.space_group_name_H-M   'P 1'
#
loop_
_entity.id
_entity.type
_entity.pdbx_description
1 polymer ?
#
loop_
_entity_poly.entity_id
_entity_poly.type
_entity_poly.pdbx_seq_one_letter_code
_entity_poly.pdbx_strand_id
1 'polypeptide(L)'
;MSNIVEFVKQQEHLFCGALTEQTVTWPKESQFAIQYFQKNDYLAKTALANPTSAQNAIINVAAIGITLNPASKLAYLVPRDGMVCLDISYMGLLHLAQSTGSIKWGQCKLVYSNDTYESNGLDSAPTHKYNAFGERGSIVGGYCTVKTADGDYLTEEMSLAEIKAVEATSKAKNGPWKTFWEEMARKTIVKRASKYWPKAQRLDNAIHLLNEDEGMHQEPVMPHKSEEDIREDERKRQQEIMDKAQLLCNEMAQAENMDDLKRYFAEAYRLTSGMKLQQNVQAIYAECKAKLEVASEQTV
;
A
#
# COMPACT_ATOMS: atom_id res chain seq x y z
N MET A 1 -2.72 -25.00 34.79
CA MET A 1 -2.98 -23.80 33.98
C MET A 1 -1.71 -22.97 34.04
N SER A 2 -0.94 -22.93 32.96
CA SER A 2 0.28 -22.12 32.93
C SER A 2 -0.08 -20.65 33.13
N ASN A 3 0.52 -20.02 34.13
CA ASN A 3 0.27 -18.60 34.42
C ASN A 3 0.86 -17.78 33.26
N ILE A 4 0.15 -16.75 32.77
CA ILE A 4 0.63 -15.88 31.68
C ILE A 4 2.01 -15.28 31.98
N VAL A 5 2.31 -15.05 33.27
CA VAL A 5 3.63 -14.61 33.74
C VAL A 5 4.71 -15.66 33.49
N GLU A 6 4.42 -16.93 33.77
CA GLU A 6 5.35 -18.04 33.51
C GLU A 6 5.55 -18.24 32.01
N PHE A 7 4.47 -18.15 31.22
CA PHE A 7 4.55 -18.18 29.77
C PHE A 7 5.50 -17.11 29.24
N VAL A 8 5.35 -15.84 29.66
CA VAL A 8 6.26 -14.77 29.22
C VAL A 8 7.69 -15.09 29.63
N LYS A 9 7.93 -15.48 30.88
CA LYS A 9 9.29 -15.79 31.36
C LYS A 9 10.00 -16.88 30.54
N GLN A 10 9.26 -17.84 30.00
CA GLN A 10 9.82 -18.91 29.16
C GLN A 10 10.35 -18.43 27.80
N GLN A 11 10.02 -17.21 27.36
CA GLN A 11 10.42 -16.70 26.04
C GLN A 11 11.82 -16.09 26.00
N GLU A 12 12.52 -16.01 27.16
CA GLU A 12 13.81 -15.33 27.30
C GLU A 12 14.85 -15.77 26.27
N HIS A 13 15.03 -17.09 26.09
CA HIS A 13 16.03 -17.62 25.19
C HIS A 13 15.78 -17.21 23.73
N LEU A 14 14.53 -17.30 23.28
CA LEU A 14 14.13 -16.93 21.92
C LEU A 14 14.22 -15.42 21.71
N PHE A 15 13.78 -14.64 22.69
CA PHE A 15 13.86 -13.19 22.65
C PHE A 15 15.31 -12.72 22.55
N CYS A 16 16.19 -13.22 23.43
CA CYS A 16 17.61 -12.87 23.43
C CYS A 16 18.30 -13.32 22.14
N GLY A 17 17.91 -14.46 21.56
CA GLY A 17 18.40 -14.93 20.27
C GLY A 17 18.01 -14.06 19.08
N ALA A 18 16.93 -13.27 19.19
CA ALA A 18 16.43 -12.38 18.15
C ALA A 18 16.84 -10.91 18.34
N LEU A 19 17.63 -10.57 19.36
CA LEU A 19 17.99 -9.18 19.67
C LEU A 19 18.77 -8.50 18.53
N THR A 20 18.22 -7.39 18.04
CA THR A 20 18.88 -6.52 17.04
C THR A 20 19.27 -5.14 17.58
N GLU A 21 18.93 -4.84 18.84
CA GLU A 21 19.14 -3.54 19.46
C GLU A 21 19.49 -3.71 20.94
N GLN A 22 20.59 -3.11 21.39
CA GLN A 22 21.09 -3.31 22.77
C GLN A 22 20.25 -2.59 23.82
N THR A 23 19.57 -1.52 23.43
CA THR A 23 18.71 -0.76 24.35
C THR A 23 17.43 -1.51 24.71
N VAL A 24 17.04 -2.50 23.91
CA VAL A 24 15.92 -3.41 24.16
C VAL A 24 16.42 -4.59 24.98
N THR A 25 15.97 -4.72 26.23
CA THR A 25 16.48 -5.76 27.14
C THR A 25 15.36 -6.63 27.69
N TRP A 26 15.62 -7.93 27.79
CA TRP A 26 14.64 -8.90 28.28
C TRP A 26 14.02 -8.55 29.63
N PRO A 27 14.77 -8.13 30.67
CA PRO A 27 14.17 -7.81 31.97
C PRO A 27 13.13 -6.68 31.90
N LYS A 28 13.29 -5.71 30.98
CA LYS A 28 12.34 -4.62 30.78
C LYS A 28 11.15 -5.07 29.94
N GLU A 29 11.43 -5.66 28.78
CA GLU A 29 10.39 -6.00 27.80
C GLU A 29 9.46 -7.12 28.28
N SER A 30 9.98 -8.12 28.99
CA SER A 30 9.16 -9.16 29.62
C SER A 30 8.17 -8.56 30.63
N GLN A 31 8.59 -7.57 31.40
CA GLN A 31 7.71 -6.90 32.36
C GLN A 31 6.65 -6.06 31.65
N PHE A 32 6.99 -5.36 30.57
CA PHE A 32 6.00 -4.63 29.77
C PHE A 32 4.99 -5.58 29.11
N ALA A 33 5.44 -6.71 28.56
CA ALA A 33 4.55 -7.73 28.00
C ALA A 33 3.59 -8.29 29.06
N ILE A 34 4.10 -8.63 30.25
CA ILE A 34 3.27 -9.08 31.39
C ILE A 34 2.21 -8.03 31.74
N GLN A 35 2.60 -6.75 31.81
CA GLN A 35 1.66 -5.66 32.09
C GLN A 35 0.56 -5.53 31.02
N TYR A 36 0.90 -5.69 29.74
CA TYR A 36 -0.10 -5.69 28.66
C TYR A 36 -1.13 -6.81 28.84
N PHE A 37 -0.66 -8.04 29.10
CA PHE A 37 -1.56 -9.16 29.33
C PHE A 37 -2.42 -8.97 30.59
N GLN A 38 -1.83 -8.51 31.69
CA GLN A 38 -2.56 -8.31 32.95
C GLN A 38 -3.60 -7.18 32.89
N LYS A 39 -3.38 -6.15 32.07
CA LYS A 39 -4.32 -5.03 31.92
C LYS A 39 -5.48 -5.34 30.98
N ASN A 40 -5.38 -6.39 30.18
CA ASN A 40 -6.38 -6.74 29.18
C ASN A 40 -6.68 -8.24 29.21
N ASP A 41 -7.74 -8.61 29.94
CA ASP A 41 -8.19 -10.00 30.09
C ASP A 41 -8.46 -10.69 28.75
N TYR A 42 -8.96 -9.95 27.75
CA TYR A 42 -9.22 -10.51 26.42
C TYR A 42 -7.91 -10.83 25.69
N LEU A 43 -6.91 -9.95 25.78
CA LEU A 43 -5.57 -10.20 25.25
C LEU A 43 -4.91 -11.39 25.96
N ALA A 44 -4.98 -11.48 27.29
CA ALA A 44 -4.44 -12.61 28.05
C ALA A 44 -5.10 -13.94 27.65
N LYS A 45 -6.43 -13.98 27.53
CA LYS A 45 -7.16 -15.16 27.05
C LYS A 45 -6.76 -15.54 25.63
N THR A 46 -6.59 -14.55 24.76
CA THR A 46 -6.12 -14.76 23.36
C THR A 46 -4.72 -15.37 23.35
N ALA A 47 -3.81 -14.88 24.19
CA ALA A 47 -2.46 -15.41 24.33
C ALA A 47 -2.45 -16.88 24.81
N LEU A 48 -3.31 -17.23 25.76
CA LEU A 48 -3.41 -18.61 26.26
C LEU A 48 -4.07 -19.56 25.24
N ALA A 49 -5.01 -19.06 24.44
CA ALA A 49 -5.64 -19.83 23.38
C ALA A 49 -4.71 -20.04 22.16
N ASN A 50 -3.84 -19.07 21.88
CA ASN A 50 -2.86 -19.13 20.80
C ASN A 50 -1.46 -18.66 21.29
N PRO A 51 -0.75 -19.52 22.06
CA PRO A 51 0.53 -19.15 22.65
C PRO A 51 1.63 -18.90 21.61
N THR A 52 1.55 -19.54 20.46
CA THR A 52 2.49 -19.30 19.34
C THR A 52 2.41 -17.86 18.85
N SER A 53 1.21 -17.31 18.67
CA SER A 53 1.06 -15.90 18.26
C SER A 53 1.64 -14.93 19.30
N ALA A 54 1.41 -15.19 20.59
CA ALA A 54 1.96 -14.36 21.67
C ALA A 54 3.49 -14.45 21.75
N GLN A 55 4.06 -15.65 21.57
CA GLN A 55 5.51 -15.87 21.48
C GLN A 55 6.08 -15.07 20.30
N ASN A 56 5.50 -15.20 19.11
CA ASN A 56 5.97 -14.47 17.92
C ASN A 56 5.91 -12.96 18.13
N ALA A 57 4.83 -12.43 18.70
CA ALA A 57 4.72 -11.00 18.98
C ALA A 57 5.81 -10.50 19.95
N ILE A 58 6.12 -11.28 21.00
CA ILE A 58 7.21 -10.96 21.96
C ILE A 58 8.59 -11.03 21.28
N ILE A 59 8.86 -12.06 20.49
CA ILE A 59 10.15 -12.22 19.79
C ILE A 59 10.33 -11.09 18.77
N ASN A 60 9.27 -10.71 18.06
CA ASN A 60 9.31 -9.65 17.07
C ASN A 60 9.75 -8.31 17.65
N VAL A 61 9.44 -8.01 18.92
CA VAL A 61 9.92 -6.81 19.64
C VAL A 61 11.45 -6.75 19.62
N ALA A 62 12.12 -7.87 19.93
CA ALA A 62 13.58 -7.98 19.85
C ALA A 62 14.10 -7.95 18.41
N ALA A 63 13.42 -8.66 17.50
CA ALA A 63 13.81 -8.80 16.11
C ALA A 63 13.84 -7.47 15.35
N ILE A 64 12.93 -6.54 15.67
CA ILE A 64 12.91 -5.20 15.06
C ILE A 64 13.53 -4.12 15.96
N GLY A 65 13.93 -4.45 17.18
CA GLY A 65 14.56 -3.50 18.10
C GLY A 65 13.62 -2.38 18.54
N ILE A 66 12.33 -2.69 18.77
CA ILE A 66 11.35 -1.76 19.33
C ILE A 66 11.09 -2.09 20.80
N THR A 67 10.51 -1.16 21.56
CA THR A 67 10.12 -1.38 22.96
C THR A 67 8.60 -1.39 23.13
N LEU A 68 8.12 -2.26 24.01
CA LEU A 68 6.76 -2.30 24.53
C LEU A 68 6.54 -1.30 25.67
N ASN A 69 7.53 -0.47 26.04
CA ASN A 69 7.36 0.54 27.08
C ASN A 69 6.13 1.43 26.81
N PRO A 70 5.08 1.38 27.66
CA PRO A 70 3.85 2.14 27.43
C PRO A 70 4.06 3.66 27.39
N ALA A 71 5.09 4.17 28.07
CA ALA A 71 5.42 5.60 28.06
C ALA A 71 5.93 6.07 26.69
N SER A 72 6.64 5.21 25.96
CA SER A 72 7.20 5.52 24.65
C SER A 72 6.18 5.44 23.52
N LYS A 73 5.07 4.71 23.72
CA LYS A 73 3.95 4.58 22.75
C LYS A 73 4.38 4.08 21.37
N LEU A 74 5.49 3.33 21.28
CA LEU A 74 6.08 2.89 20.01
C LEU A 74 5.40 1.63 19.47
N ALA A 75 5.10 0.66 20.33
CA ALA A 75 4.44 -0.58 19.97
C ALA A 75 3.52 -1.10 21.07
N TYR A 76 2.56 -1.93 20.68
CA TYR A 76 1.52 -2.51 21.53
C TYR A 76 1.32 -3.99 21.22
N LEU A 77 0.91 -4.77 22.23
CA LEU A 77 0.36 -6.09 22.00
C LEU A 77 -1.17 -5.97 21.89
N VAL A 78 -1.74 -6.41 20.77
CA VAL A 78 -3.18 -6.29 20.51
C VAL A 78 -3.77 -7.65 20.12
N PRO A 79 -4.98 -7.99 20.60
CA PRO A 79 -5.68 -9.18 20.13
C PRO A 79 -6.43 -8.88 18.83
N ARG A 80 -6.21 -9.67 17.78
CA ARG A 80 -6.86 -9.53 16.48
C ARG A 80 -7.10 -10.90 15.87
N ASP A 81 -8.32 -11.14 15.38
CA ASP A 81 -8.70 -12.38 14.68
C ASP A 81 -8.23 -13.68 15.40
N GLY A 82 -8.30 -13.70 16.75
CA GLY A 82 -7.91 -14.85 17.57
C GLY A 82 -6.40 -15.01 17.82
N MET A 83 -5.59 -14.01 17.45
CA MET A 83 -4.13 -14.00 17.59
C MET A 83 -3.67 -12.77 18.38
N VAL A 84 -2.49 -12.86 18.99
CA VAL A 84 -1.76 -11.71 19.54
C VAL A 84 -0.84 -11.16 18.47
N CYS A 85 -1.02 -9.88 18.13
CA CYS A 85 -0.24 -9.16 17.12
C CYS A 85 0.63 -8.08 17.76
N LEU A 86 1.79 -7.81 17.15
CA LEU A 86 2.64 -6.68 17.52
C LEU A 86 2.25 -5.47 16.66
N ASP A 87 1.49 -4.55 17.24
CA ASP A 87 1.03 -3.37 16.53
C ASP A 87 2.00 -2.21 16.73
N ILE A 88 2.64 -1.77 15.65
CA ILE A 88 3.60 -0.66 15.65
C ILE A 88 2.85 0.65 15.39
N SER A 89 3.06 1.64 16.25
CA SER A 89 2.48 2.97 16.08
C SER A 89 3.23 3.75 15.00
N TYR A 90 2.63 4.84 14.51
CA TYR A 90 3.34 5.73 13.58
C TYR A 90 4.60 6.35 14.21
N MET A 91 4.58 6.58 15.53
CA MET A 91 5.75 7.01 16.30
C MET A 91 6.81 5.92 16.35
N GLY A 92 6.39 4.65 16.51
CA GLY A 92 7.25 3.48 16.42
C GLY A 92 7.94 3.37 15.07
N LEU A 93 7.22 3.59 13.98
CA LEU A 93 7.79 3.51 12.63
C LEU A 93 8.80 4.63 12.37
N LEU A 94 8.50 5.86 12.77
CA LEU A 94 9.43 6.99 12.71
C LEU A 94 10.67 6.75 13.59
N HIS A 95 10.47 6.25 14.81
CA HIS A 95 11.56 5.90 15.72
C HIS A 95 12.47 4.83 15.12
N LEU A 96 11.89 3.78 14.54
CA LEU A 96 12.65 2.73 13.87
C LEU A 96 13.47 3.30 12.72
N ALA A 97 12.87 4.07 11.83
CA ALA A 97 13.57 4.71 10.73
C ALA A 97 14.70 5.66 11.19
N GLN A 98 14.51 6.35 12.32
CA GLN A 98 15.56 7.18 12.91
C GLN A 98 16.68 6.33 13.52
N SER A 99 16.33 5.28 14.27
CA SER A 99 17.29 4.39 14.93
C SER A 99 18.13 3.58 13.94
N THR A 100 17.59 3.26 12.76
CA THR A 100 18.29 2.55 11.69
C THR A 100 19.12 3.49 10.80
N GLY A 101 19.06 4.80 11.03
CA GLY A 101 19.75 5.80 10.21
C GLY A 101 19.09 6.07 8.86
N SER A 102 17.91 5.50 8.58
CA SER A 102 17.17 5.76 7.33
C SER A 102 16.76 7.23 7.22
N ILE A 103 16.41 7.86 8.35
CA ILE A 103 16.07 9.27 8.45
C ILE A 103 16.77 9.91 9.66
N LYS A 104 17.06 11.21 9.59
CA LYS A 104 17.54 12.00 10.72
C LYS A 104 16.41 12.35 11.68
N TRP A 105 15.25 12.66 11.14
CA TRP A 105 14.01 12.91 11.86
C TRP A 105 12.82 12.80 10.90
N GLY A 106 11.62 12.66 11.45
CA GLY A 106 10.39 12.74 10.68
C GLY A 106 9.24 13.29 11.52
N GLN A 107 8.30 13.93 10.85
CA GLN A 107 7.12 14.50 11.47
C GLN A 107 5.90 14.31 10.58
N CYS A 108 4.78 13.95 11.19
CA CYS A 108 3.48 13.96 10.53
C CYS A 108 2.62 15.07 11.13
N LYS A 109 2.00 15.88 10.27
CA LYS A 109 1.07 16.95 10.66
C LYS A 109 -0.22 16.84 9.87
N LEU A 110 -1.31 17.19 10.55
CA LEU A 110 -2.60 17.41 9.91
C LEU A 110 -2.72 18.88 9.49
N VAL A 111 -3.33 19.09 8.34
CA VAL A 111 -3.61 20.39 7.74
C VAL A 111 -5.09 20.66 7.89
N TYR A 112 -5.43 21.84 8.36
CA TYR A 112 -6.78 22.29 8.63
C TYR A 112 -7.17 23.43 7.68
N SER A 113 -8.46 23.69 7.54
CA SER A 113 -9.01 24.61 6.53
C SER A 113 -8.51 26.04 6.61
N ASN A 114 -8.05 26.50 7.78
CA ASN A 114 -7.52 27.85 7.97
C ASN A 114 -5.98 27.89 7.96
N ASP A 115 -5.32 26.75 7.74
CA ASP A 115 -3.87 26.69 7.58
C ASP A 115 -3.47 27.08 6.16
N THR A 116 -2.25 27.58 6.00
CA THR A 116 -1.60 27.73 4.69
C THR A 116 -0.59 26.61 4.51
N TYR A 117 -0.89 25.68 3.62
CA TYR A 117 0.00 24.58 3.25
C TYR A 117 0.40 24.67 1.77
N GLU A 118 1.69 24.50 1.49
CA GLU A 118 2.25 24.43 0.15
C GLU A 118 3.34 23.37 0.07
N SER A 119 3.26 22.52 -0.95
CA SER A 119 4.34 21.57 -1.28
C SER A 119 5.39 22.30 -2.11
N ASN A 120 6.63 22.26 -1.65
CA ASN A 120 7.73 23.06 -2.21
C ASN A 120 8.57 22.29 -3.25
N GLY A 121 8.06 21.16 -3.74
CA GLY A 121 8.81 20.23 -4.58
C GLY A 121 9.32 19.01 -3.80
N LEU A 122 9.96 18.09 -4.54
CA LEU A 122 10.25 16.74 -4.05
C LEU A 122 11.37 16.69 -2.99
N ASP A 123 12.39 17.54 -3.11
CA ASP A 123 13.60 17.55 -2.27
C ASP A 123 13.56 18.60 -1.15
N SER A 124 12.47 19.35 -1.06
CA SER A 124 12.36 20.55 -0.24
C SER A 124 11.32 20.38 0.86
N ALA A 125 11.57 21.00 2.03
CA ALA A 125 10.62 20.97 3.13
C ALA A 125 9.33 21.73 2.75
N PRO A 126 8.13 21.19 3.07
CA PRO A 126 6.88 21.87 2.75
C PRO A 126 6.70 23.10 3.63
N THR A 127 5.96 24.09 3.11
CA THR A 127 5.59 25.29 3.87
C THR A 127 4.26 25.07 4.55
N HIS A 128 4.24 25.13 5.87
CA HIS A 128 3.00 25.02 6.65
C HIS A 128 2.94 26.11 7.71
N LYS A 129 2.11 27.13 7.45
CA LYS A 129 1.87 28.28 8.35
C LYS A 129 0.46 28.19 8.92
N TYR A 130 0.34 28.35 10.23
CA TYR A 130 -0.94 28.31 10.93
C TYR A 130 -0.85 29.09 12.25
N ASN A 131 -2.00 29.53 12.76
CA ASN A 131 -2.08 30.10 14.11
C ASN A 131 -2.07 28.95 15.14
N ALA A 132 -0.94 28.77 15.82
CA ALA A 132 -0.73 27.66 16.76
C ALA A 132 -1.69 27.65 17.96
N PHE A 133 -2.27 28.80 18.31
CA PHE A 133 -3.19 28.94 19.45
C PHE A 133 -4.59 29.43 19.01
N GLY A 134 -4.86 29.47 17.71
CA GLY A 134 -6.14 29.92 17.15
C GLY A 134 -6.98 28.78 16.60
N GLU A 135 -8.19 29.13 16.18
CA GLU A 135 -9.12 28.22 15.51
C GLU A 135 -8.61 27.86 14.10
N ARG A 136 -8.13 26.63 13.94
CA ARG A 136 -7.58 26.12 12.67
C ARG A 136 -8.64 25.60 11.70
N GLY A 137 -9.87 25.36 12.19
CA GLY A 137 -10.99 24.88 11.40
C GLY A 137 -11.05 23.35 11.29
N SER A 138 -11.59 22.85 10.18
CA SER A 138 -11.76 21.40 9.95
C SER A 138 -10.54 20.79 9.25
N ILE A 139 -10.25 19.51 9.49
CA ILE A 139 -9.11 18.82 8.85
C ILE A 139 -9.40 18.66 7.35
N VAL A 140 -8.46 19.07 6.51
CA VAL A 140 -8.55 18.94 5.03
C VAL A 140 -7.58 17.91 4.47
N GLY A 141 -6.60 17.49 5.26
CA GLY A 141 -5.61 16.48 4.90
C GLY A 141 -4.48 16.42 5.92
N GLY A 142 -3.36 15.86 5.51
CA GLY A 142 -2.14 15.83 6.30
C GLY A 142 -0.94 15.40 5.47
N TYR A 143 0.24 15.51 6.04
CA TYR A 143 1.48 15.11 5.40
C TYR A 143 2.45 14.50 6.39
N CYS A 144 3.38 13.70 5.90
CA CYS A 144 4.55 13.25 6.63
C CYS A 144 5.80 13.71 5.89
N THR A 145 6.64 14.48 6.57
CA THR A 145 7.95 14.89 6.05
C THR A 145 9.03 14.23 6.88
N VAL A 146 10.03 13.66 6.21
CA VAL A 146 11.26 13.16 6.82
C VAL A 146 12.48 13.86 6.24
N LYS A 147 13.54 13.95 7.02
CA LYS A 147 14.86 14.42 6.56
C LYS A 147 15.80 13.22 6.43
N THR A 148 16.37 12.98 5.27
CA THR A 148 17.31 11.87 5.04
C THR A 148 18.68 12.15 5.65
N ALA A 149 19.53 11.13 5.72
CA ALA A 149 20.92 11.29 6.13
C ALA A 149 21.69 12.25 5.20
N ASP A 150 21.39 12.22 3.91
CA ASP A 150 22.07 13.02 2.88
C ASP A 150 21.59 14.49 2.84
N GLY A 151 20.44 14.78 3.46
CA GLY A 151 19.97 16.15 3.69
C GLY A 151 18.67 16.51 2.99
N ASP A 152 18.23 15.68 2.04
CA ASP A 152 16.97 15.82 1.32
C ASP A 152 15.75 15.68 2.24
N TYR A 153 14.65 16.27 1.80
CA TYR A 153 13.33 16.06 2.40
C TYR A 153 12.54 15.09 1.55
N LEU A 154 11.88 14.13 2.19
CA LEU A 154 10.86 13.31 1.53
C LEU A 154 9.52 13.63 2.19
N THR A 155 8.57 14.14 1.41
CA THR A 155 7.24 14.51 1.89
C THR A 155 6.19 13.70 1.18
N GLU A 156 5.24 13.20 1.95
CA GLU A 156 4.08 12.45 1.47
C GLU A 156 2.80 13.13 1.97
N GLU A 157 1.94 13.59 1.06
CA GLU A 157 0.69 14.28 1.39
C GLU A 157 -0.58 13.46 1.09
N MET A 158 -1.47 13.34 2.07
CA MET A 158 -2.81 12.77 1.89
C MET A 158 -3.90 13.82 2.06
N SER A 159 -4.81 13.89 1.10
CA SER A 159 -6.09 14.57 1.25
C SER A 159 -6.98 13.87 2.27
N LEU A 160 -7.95 14.60 2.84
CA LEU A 160 -8.99 14.00 3.69
C LEU A 160 -9.72 12.86 2.99
N ALA A 161 -9.98 13.00 1.67
CA ALA A 161 -10.68 11.99 0.88
C ALA A 161 -9.90 10.66 0.83
N GLU A 162 -8.58 10.70 0.62
CA GLU A 162 -7.73 9.52 0.62
C GLU A 162 -7.67 8.87 2.01
N ILE A 163 -7.56 9.66 3.07
CA ILE A 163 -7.58 9.15 4.46
C ILE A 163 -8.91 8.45 4.75
N LYS A 164 -10.03 9.07 4.35
CA LYS A 164 -11.38 8.51 4.49
C LYS A 164 -11.58 7.23 3.67
N ALA A 165 -10.95 7.12 2.50
CA ALA A 165 -10.97 5.89 1.71
C ALA A 165 -10.27 4.73 2.46
N VAL A 166 -9.15 4.99 3.12
CA VAL A 166 -8.46 3.98 3.96
C VAL A 166 -9.28 3.64 5.20
N GLU A 167 -9.92 4.62 5.84
CA GLU A 167 -10.84 4.37 6.96
C GLU A 167 -11.97 3.41 6.56
N ALA A 168 -12.56 3.60 5.37
CA ALA A 168 -13.70 2.82 4.90
C ALA A 168 -13.37 1.33 4.67
N THR A 169 -12.13 1.02 4.24
CA THR A 169 -11.67 -0.36 4.01
C THR A 169 -11.07 -1.00 5.26
N SER A 170 -10.83 -0.24 6.33
CA SER A 170 -10.21 -0.75 7.56
C SER A 170 -11.11 -1.71 8.34
N LYS A 171 -10.57 -2.88 8.72
CA LYS A 171 -11.18 -3.77 9.71
C LYS A 171 -11.44 -3.07 11.05
N ALA A 172 -10.68 -2.02 11.36
CA ALA A 172 -10.77 -1.26 12.60
C ALA A 172 -11.72 -0.04 12.53
N LYS A 173 -12.50 0.13 11.45
CA LYS A 173 -13.38 1.30 11.23
C LYS A 173 -14.35 1.60 12.37
N ASN A 174 -14.76 0.58 13.11
CA ASN A 174 -15.68 0.70 14.24
C ASN A 174 -14.98 0.88 15.60
N GLY A 175 -13.66 0.91 15.64
CA GLY A 175 -12.85 1.07 16.84
C GLY A 175 -12.02 2.35 16.81
N PRO A 176 -10.67 2.26 16.74
CA PRO A 176 -9.77 3.42 16.83
C PRO A 176 -10.07 4.58 15.86
N TRP A 177 -10.64 4.30 14.68
CA TRP A 177 -11.03 5.36 13.75
C TRP A 177 -12.14 6.28 14.30
N LYS A 178 -13.00 5.80 15.21
CA LYS A 178 -14.04 6.63 15.84
C LYS A 178 -13.52 7.40 17.05
N THR A 179 -12.65 6.78 17.86
CA THR A 179 -12.19 7.35 19.14
C THR A 179 -10.89 8.16 19.00
N PHE A 180 -10.03 7.80 18.05
CA PHE A 180 -8.69 8.36 17.85
C PHE A 180 -8.42 8.62 16.37
N TRP A 181 -9.37 9.27 15.69
CA TRP A 181 -9.32 9.49 14.24
C TRP A 181 -8.01 10.14 13.78
N GLU A 182 -7.55 11.18 14.47
CA GLU A 182 -6.32 11.89 14.11
C GLU A 182 -5.07 11.00 14.17
N GLU A 183 -4.98 10.11 15.16
CA GLU A 183 -3.85 9.20 15.28
C GLU A 183 -3.87 8.13 14.18
N MET A 184 -5.05 7.68 13.79
CA MET A 184 -5.23 6.76 12.66
C MET A 184 -4.91 7.42 11.32
N ALA A 185 -5.28 8.68 11.15
CA ALA A 185 -4.90 9.49 10.00
C ALA A 185 -3.37 9.62 9.91
N ARG A 186 -2.70 10.00 11.01
CA ARG A 186 -1.23 10.10 11.06
C ARG A 186 -0.56 8.75 10.74
N LYS A 187 -1.07 7.65 11.32
CA LYS A 187 -0.56 6.31 11.02
C LYS A 187 -0.67 5.95 9.55
N THR A 188 -1.79 6.28 8.93
CA THR A 188 -2.01 6.04 7.50
C THR A 188 -1.01 6.82 6.64
N ILE A 189 -0.83 8.12 6.93
CA ILE A 189 0.10 8.98 6.19
C ILE A 189 1.55 8.49 6.35
N VAL A 190 1.98 8.22 7.59
CA VAL A 190 3.35 7.76 7.89
C VAL A 190 3.64 6.41 7.24
N LYS A 191 2.68 5.48 7.25
CA LYS A 191 2.81 4.17 6.59
C LYS A 191 2.93 4.29 5.07
N ARG A 192 2.21 5.24 4.46
CA ARG A 192 2.34 5.52 3.02
C ARG A 192 3.71 6.12 2.71
N ALA A 193 4.14 7.10 3.52
CA ALA A 193 5.44 7.76 3.39
C ALA A 193 6.61 6.77 3.52
N SER A 194 6.51 5.78 4.42
CA SER A 194 7.59 4.83 4.69
C SER A 194 7.97 3.95 3.50
N LYS A 195 7.13 3.87 2.46
CA LYS A 195 7.47 3.16 1.22
C LYS A 195 8.64 3.80 0.48
N TYR A 196 8.81 5.11 0.60
CA TYR A 196 9.82 5.89 -0.10
C TYR A 196 11.06 6.19 0.74
N TRP A 197 11.09 5.79 2.02
CA TRP A 197 12.24 6.03 2.88
C TRP A 197 13.44 5.15 2.50
N PRO A 198 14.68 5.61 2.75
CA PRO A 198 15.87 4.79 2.57
C PRO A 198 15.75 3.45 3.30
N LYS A 199 16.04 2.38 2.56
CA LYS A 199 15.90 1.01 3.04
C LYS A 199 16.91 0.70 4.13
N ALA A 200 16.45 -0.02 5.14
CA ALA A 200 17.29 -0.57 6.19
C ALA A 200 16.63 -1.87 6.65
N GLN A 201 17.40 -2.96 6.72
CA GLN A 201 16.87 -4.30 6.95
C GLN A 201 15.91 -4.38 8.14
N ARG A 202 16.26 -3.73 9.26
CA ARG A 202 15.42 -3.71 10.48
C ARG A 202 14.12 -2.91 10.29
N LEU A 203 14.16 -1.81 9.55
CA LEU A 203 12.97 -1.02 9.20
C LEU A 203 12.06 -1.81 8.24
N ASP A 204 12.65 -2.46 7.22
CA ASP A 204 11.89 -3.26 6.25
C ASP A 204 11.21 -4.45 6.93
N ASN A 205 11.89 -5.13 7.86
CA ASN A 205 11.28 -6.19 8.68
C ASN A 205 10.09 -5.66 9.51
N ALA A 206 10.21 -4.47 10.10
CA ALA A 206 9.12 -3.85 10.86
C ALA A 206 7.92 -3.49 9.98
N ILE A 207 8.17 -2.95 8.78
CA ILE A 207 7.12 -2.65 7.79
C ILE A 207 6.42 -3.94 7.35
N HIS A 208 7.18 -5.01 7.13
CA HIS A 208 6.63 -6.32 6.76
C HIS A 208 5.68 -6.86 7.84
N LEU A 209 6.13 -6.91 9.09
CA LEU A 209 5.31 -7.36 10.22
C LEU A 209 4.04 -6.52 10.37
N LEU A 210 4.16 -5.19 10.25
CA LEU A 210 3.00 -4.29 10.33
C LEU A 210 2.00 -4.53 9.18
N ASN A 211 2.47 -4.90 7.98
CA ASN A 211 1.58 -5.19 6.85
C ASN A 211 0.88 -6.55 6.99
N GLU A 212 1.59 -7.58 7.44
CA GLU A 212 1.03 -8.91 7.68
C GLU A 212 -0.03 -8.90 8.78
N ASP A 213 0.26 -8.24 9.91
CA ASP A 213 -0.64 -8.21 11.08
C ASP A 213 -1.88 -7.33 10.83
N GLU A 214 -1.78 -6.27 10.01
CA GLU A 214 -2.89 -5.35 9.74
C GLU A 214 -3.83 -5.78 8.62
N GLY A 215 -3.45 -6.74 7.77
CA GLY A 215 -4.28 -7.19 6.65
C GLY A 215 -4.73 -6.05 5.72
N MET A 216 -3.98 -4.94 5.71
CA MET A 216 -4.30 -3.72 4.97
C MET A 216 -3.34 -3.60 3.81
N HIS A 217 -3.88 -3.78 2.60
CA HIS A 217 -3.20 -3.74 1.30
C HIS A 217 -1.91 -4.56 1.23
N GLN A 218 -2.05 -5.84 0.86
CA GLN A 218 -1.03 -6.45 0.01
C GLN A 218 -0.95 -5.58 -1.24
N GLU A 219 0.24 -5.08 -1.58
CA GLU A 219 0.45 -4.64 -2.96
C GLU A 219 0.01 -5.79 -3.87
N PRO A 220 -0.64 -5.53 -5.02
CA PRO A 220 -0.96 -6.60 -5.94
C PRO A 220 0.34 -7.30 -6.29
N VAL A 221 0.60 -8.43 -5.63
CA VAL A 221 1.68 -9.33 -6.00
C VAL A 221 1.21 -9.85 -7.34
N MET A 222 1.81 -9.35 -8.43
CA MET A 222 1.56 -9.95 -9.73
C MET A 222 1.89 -11.44 -9.56
N PRO A 223 0.91 -12.35 -9.76
CA PRO A 223 1.19 -13.76 -9.65
C PRO A 223 2.36 -14.07 -10.57
N HIS A 224 3.38 -14.75 -10.04
CA HIS A 224 4.53 -15.16 -10.82
C HIS A 224 4.04 -16.05 -11.98
N LYS A 225 3.97 -15.49 -13.19
CA LYS A 225 3.72 -16.24 -14.41
C LYS A 225 5.06 -16.77 -14.91
N SER A 226 5.11 -18.07 -15.23
CA SER A 226 6.30 -18.64 -15.84
C SER A 226 6.57 -18.00 -17.21
N GLU A 227 7.81 -18.07 -17.71
CA GLU A 227 8.11 -17.61 -19.08
C GLU A 227 7.26 -18.34 -20.14
N GLU A 228 6.84 -19.58 -19.86
CA GLU A 228 5.97 -20.37 -20.73
C GLU A 228 4.54 -19.80 -20.76
N ASP A 229 3.97 -19.47 -19.59
CA ASP A 229 2.64 -18.85 -19.49
C ASP A 229 2.58 -17.49 -20.20
N ILE A 230 3.65 -16.69 -20.07
CA ILE A 230 3.76 -15.38 -20.74
C ILE A 230 3.75 -15.56 -22.26
N ARG A 231 4.50 -16.54 -22.78
CA ARG A 231 4.55 -16.85 -24.22
C ARG A 231 3.22 -17.38 -24.74
N GLU A 232 2.50 -18.18 -23.95
CA GLU A 232 1.19 -18.71 -24.35
C GLU A 232 0.12 -17.61 -24.38
N ASP A 233 0.09 -16.73 -23.38
CA ASP A 233 -0.81 -15.58 -23.34
C ASP A 233 -0.55 -14.61 -24.49
N GLU A 234 0.73 -14.37 -24.82
CA GLU A 234 1.08 -13.53 -25.97
C GLU A 234 0.62 -14.15 -27.29
N ARG A 235 0.75 -15.47 -27.47
CA ARG A 235 0.22 -16.18 -28.64
C ARG A 235 -1.31 -16.10 -28.71
N LYS A 236 -2.02 -16.32 -27.61
CA LYS A 236 -3.49 -16.20 -27.55
C LYS A 236 -3.93 -14.80 -27.93
N ARG A 237 -3.29 -13.77 -27.37
CA ARG A 237 -3.59 -12.37 -27.69
C ARG A 237 -3.30 -12.04 -29.16
N GLN A 238 -2.19 -12.54 -29.72
CA GLN A 238 -1.91 -12.39 -31.15
C GLN A 238 -2.96 -13.08 -32.01
N GLN A 239 -3.40 -14.28 -31.65
CA GLN A 239 -4.45 -15.00 -32.36
C GLN A 239 -5.79 -14.26 -32.29
N GLU A 240 -6.20 -13.76 -31.12
CA GLU A 240 -7.43 -12.96 -30.95
C GLU A 240 -7.40 -11.68 -31.79
N ILE A 241 -6.25 -11.00 -31.86
CA ILE A 241 -6.07 -9.83 -32.71
C ILE A 241 -6.22 -10.22 -34.19
N MET A 242 -5.63 -11.34 -34.61
CA MET A 242 -5.73 -11.84 -35.98
C MET A 242 -7.18 -12.22 -36.33
N ASP A 243 -7.89 -12.93 -35.45
CA ASP A 243 -9.27 -13.36 -35.66
C ASP A 243 -10.22 -12.16 -35.74
N LYS A 244 -10.05 -11.18 -34.85
CA LYS A 244 -10.85 -9.95 -34.85
C LYS A 244 -10.56 -9.08 -36.08
N ALA A 245 -9.30 -8.99 -36.50
CA ALA A 245 -8.94 -8.28 -37.72
C ALA A 245 -9.53 -8.97 -38.96
N GLN A 246 -9.53 -10.31 -39.01
CA GLN A 246 -10.15 -11.07 -40.10
C GLN A 246 -11.66 -10.86 -40.14
N LEU A 247 -12.33 -10.86 -38.98
CA LEU A 247 -13.76 -10.57 -38.90
C LEU A 247 -14.08 -9.18 -39.47
N LEU A 248 -13.35 -8.16 -39.03
CA LEU A 248 -13.54 -6.79 -39.54
C LEU A 248 -13.28 -6.69 -41.04
N CYS A 249 -12.31 -7.44 -41.57
CA CYS A 249 -12.10 -7.55 -43.02
C CYS A 249 -13.29 -8.17 -43.75
N ASN A 250 -13.92 -9.20 -43.18
CA ASN A 250 -15.12 -9.81 -43.74
C ASN A 250 -16.31 -8.85 -43.70
N GLU A 251 -16.49 -8.12 -42.59
CA GLU A 251 -17.55 -7.10 -42.45
C GLU A 251 -17.35 -5.94 -43.45
N MET A 252 -16.11 -5.52 -43.70
CA MET A 252 -15.82 -4.54 -44.76
C MET A 252 -16.23 -5.04 -46.16
N ALA A 253 -16.03 -6.34 -46.44
CA ALA A 253 -16.40 -6.93 -47.72
C ALA A 253 -17.92 -7.03 -47.94
N GLN A 254 -18.70 -7.06 -46.85
CA GLN A 254 -20.17 -7.13 -46.86
C GLN A 254 -20.83 -5.76 -46.64
N ALA A 255 -20.05 -4.69 -46.45
CA ALA A 255 -20.60 -3.37 -46.19
C ALA A 255 -21.39 -2.86 -47.41
N GLU A 256 -22.68 -2.56 -47.20
CA GLU A 256 -23.58 -2.08 -48.25
C GLU A 256 -23.50 -0.56 -48.47
N ASN A 257 -22.87 0.17 -47.54
CA ASN A 257 -22.76 1.62 -47.58
C ASN A 257 -21.38 2.11 -47.11
N MET A 258 -21.06 3.35 -47.47
CA MET A 258 -19.75 3.95 -47.24
C MET A 258 -19.47 4.24 -45.75
N ASP A 259 -20.51 4.46 -44.95
CA ASP A 259 -20.36 4.80 -43.53
C ASP A 259 -19.98 3.57 -42.70
N ASP A 260 -20.61 2.42 -42.96
CA ASP A 260 -20.25 1.14 -42.33
C ASP A 260 -18.86 0.68 -42.75
N LEU A 261 -18.51 0.82 -44.04
CA LEU A 261 -17.18 0.49 -44.55
C LEU A 261 -16.08 1.29 -43.84
N LYS A 262 -16.27 2.61 -43.67
CA LYS A 262 -15.34 3.48 -42.95
C LYS A 262 -15.24 3.11 -41.48
N ARG A 263 -16.35 2.72 -40.83
CA ARG A 263 -16.37 2.31 -39.43
C ARG A 263 -15.54 1.05 -39.20
N TYR A 264 -15.79 0.00 -39.98
CA TYR A 264 -15.06 -1.27 -39.87
C TYR A 264 -13.57 -1.09 -40.20
N PHE A 265 -13.25 -0.29 -41.22
CA PHE A 265 -11.87 0.04 -41.55
C PHE A 265 -11.15 0.77 -40.42
N ALA A 266 -11.78 1.78 -39.81
CA ALA A 266 -11.17 2.53 -38.71
C ALA A 266 -10.85 1.62 -37.50
N GLU A 267 -11.73 0.68 -37.18
CA GLU A 267 -11.50 -0.29 -36.11
C GLU A 267 -10.37 -1.27 -36.47
N ALA A 268 -10.39 -1.84 -37.69
CA ALA A 268 -9.36 -2.77 -38.15
C ALA A 268 -7.98 -2.12 -38.28
N TYR A 269 -7.94 -0.87 -38.75
CA TYR A 269 -6.70 -0.11 -38.92
C TYR A 269 -6.04 0.22 -37.58
N ARG A 270 -6.85 0.55 -36.55
CA ARG A 270 -6.35 0.80 -35.20
C ARG A 270 -5.88 -0.49 -34.52
N LEU A 271 -6.60 -1.60 -34.75
CA LEU A 271 -6.28 -2.91 -34.20
C LEU A 271 -4.98 -3.50 -34.77
N THR A 272 -4.67 -3.24 -36.03
CA THR A 272 -3.53 -3.82 -36.76
C THR A 272 -2.30 -2.90 -36.84
N SER A 273 -2.30 -1.78 -36.12
CA SER A 273 -1.22 -0.79 -36.18
C SER A 273 0.16 -1.39 -35.91
N GLY A 274 1.09 -1.23 -36.85
CA GLY A 274 2.46 -1.76 -36.73
C GLY A 274 2.58 -3.26 -37.03
N MET A 275 1.50 -3.93 -37.45
CA MET A 275 1.51 -5.33 -37.87
C MET A 275 1.62 -5.44 -39.40
N LYS A 276 2.18 -6.54 -39.90
CA LYS A 276 2.17 -6.84 -41.34
C LYS A 276 0.74 -6.91 -41.93
N LEU A 277 -0.24 -7.28 -41.11
CA LEU A 277 -1.65 -7.39 -41.51
C LEU A 277 -2.29 -6.04 -41.88
N GLN A 278 -1.72 -4.92 -41.43
CA GLN A 278 -2.28 -3.58 -41.69
C GLN A 278 -2.37 -3.26 -43.19
N GLN A 279 -1.38 -3.72 -43.98
CA GLN A 279 -1.38 -3.54 -45.43
C GLN A 279 -2.56 -4.27 -46.09
N ASN A 280 -2.91 -5.46 -45.59
CA ASN A 280 -4.06 -6.23 -46.09
C ASN A 280 -5.39 -5.53 -45.77
N VAL A 281 -5.53 -4.99 -44.55
CA VAL A 281 -6.71 -4.21 -44.14
C VAL A 281 -6.92 -2.99 -45.07
N GLN A 282 -5.85 -2.27 -45.40
CA GLN A 282 -5.89 -1.13 -46.30
C GLN A 282 -6.26 -1.52 -47.75
N ALA A 283 -5.72 -2.63 -48.25
CA ALA A 283 -6.02 -3.13 -49.58
C ALA A 283 -7.51 -3.53 -49.72
N ILE A 284 -8.05 -4.23 -48.72
CA ILE A 284 -9.46 -4.64 -48.70
C ILE A 284 -10.39 -3.42 -48.67
N TYR A 285 -10.08 -2.42 -47.86
CA TYR A 285 -10.85 -1.17 -47.85
C TYR A 285 -10.83 -0.45 -49.20
N ALA A 286 -9.67 -0.37 -49.86
CA ALA A 286 -9.55 0.28 -51.16
C ALA A 286 -10.41 -0.43 -52.23
N GLU A 287 -10.43 -1.77 -52.23
CA GLU A 287 -11.25 -2.56 -53.15
C GLU A 287 -12.75 -2.37 -52.88
N CYS A 288 -13.18 -2.45 -51.61
CA CYS A 288 -14.58 -2.33 -51.23
C CYS A 288 -15.11 -0.91 -51.49
N LYS A 289 -14.27 0.11 -51.23
CA LYS A 289 -14.60 1.51 -51.50
C LYS A 289 -14.87 1.72 -52.99
N ALA A 290 -14.01 1.21 -53.87
CA ALA A 290 -14.18 1.34 -55.31
C ALA A 290 -15.48 0.66 -55.81
N LYS A 291 -15.85 -0.51 -55.25
CA LYS A 291 -17.11 -1.20 -55.58
C LYS A 291 -18.35 -0.38 -55.21
N LEU A 292 -18.35 0.23 -54.01
CA LEU A 292 -19.47 1.05 -53.55
C LEU A 292 -19.60 2.37 -54.32
N GLU A 293 -18.48 2.99 -54.71
CA GLU A 293 -18.49 4.20 -55.54
C GLU A 293 -19.08 3.90 -56.93
N VAL A 294 -18.69 2.80 -57.58
CA VAL A 294 -19.26 2.37 -58.88
C VAL A 294 -20.74 2.01 -58.78
N ALA A 295 -21.18 1.35 -57.70
CA ALA A 295 -22.59 1.04 -57.48
C ALA A 295 -23.44 2.31 -57.28
N SER A 296 -22.89 3.34 -56.62
CA SER A 296 -23.59 4.61 -56.41
C SER A 296 -23.77 5.42 -57.70
N GLU A 297 -22.85 5.30 -58.67
CA GLU A 297 -22.94 5.98 -59.98
C GLU A 297 -23.93 5.32 -60.95
N GLN A 298 -24.26 4.04 -60.76
CA GLN A 298 -25.22 3.29 -61.61
C GLN A 298 -26.68 3.42 -61.14
N THR A 299 -26.92 4.02 -59.97
CA THR A 299 -28.25 4.13 -59.33
C THR A 299 -28.84 5.54 -59.42
N VAL A 300 -28.21 6.44 -60.21
CA VAL A 300 -28.65 7.83 -60.47
C VAL A 300 -29.33 7.94 -61.84
#